data_AF-A0A1I1S422-F1
#
_entry.id   AF-A0A1I1S422-F1
#
_cell.length_a   1.000
_cell.length_b   1.000
_cell.length_c   1.000
_cell.angle_alpha   90.00
_cell.angle_beta   90.00
_cell.angle_gamma   90.00
#
_symmetry.space_group_name_H-M   'P 1'
#
loop_
_entity.id
_entity.type
_entity.pdbx_description
1 polymer ?
#
loop_
_entity_poly.entity_id
_entity_poly.type
_entity_poly.pdbx_seq_one_letter_code
_entity_poly.pdbx_strand_id
1 'polypeptide(L)'
;MYNLDDFFNQQENRMYIKYESSYLTPKVFYFLCEPVNIYNMIETAKLNRPALEGVIPEIEKFFETGMPEDMFKQMIGRMVKFIIRDFGCFPLDKIPTLKRKNHIFKSGLKYSYDESRAIKKIKVKYEII
;
A
#
# COMPACT_ATOMS: atom_id res chain seq x y z
N MET A 1 -5.01 14.80 -4.01
CA MET A 1 -4.52 13.61 -4.73
C MET A 1 -3.07 13.40 -4.29
N TYR A 2 -2.63 12.17 -4.03
CA TYR A 2 -1.21 11.93 -3.71
C TYR A 2 -0.35 12.15 -4.96
N ASN A 3 0.82 12.77 -4.80
CA ASN A 3 1.84 12.82 -5.85
C ASN A 3 2.91 11.77 -5.56
N LEU A 4 3.37 11.07 -6.60
CA LEU A 4 4.49 10.14 -6.51
C LEU A 4 5.78 10.86 -6.11
N ASP A 5 5.97 12.11 -6.54
CA ASP A 5 7.15 12.91 -6.16
C ASP A 5 7.22 13.13 -4.65
N ASP A 6 6.06 13.33 -3.99
CA ASP A 6 6.00 13.50 -2.54
C ASP A 6 6.52 12.25 -1.81
N PHE A 7 6.27 11.06 -2.36
CA PHE A 7 6.77 9.80 -1.82
C PHE A 7 8.30 9.74 -1.88
N PHE A 8 8.90 10.04 -3.02
CA PHE A 8 10.36 10.00 -3.20
C PHE A 8 11.10 11.14 -2.47
N ASN A 9 10.45 12.29 -2.29
CA ASN A 9 11.00 13.42 -1.56
C ASN A 9 11.13 13.18 -0.05
N GLN A 10 10.42 12.19 0.52
CA GLN A 10 10.60 11.81 1.92
C GLN A 10 11.98 11.18 2.15
N GLN A 11 12.70 11.67 3.17
CA GLN A 11 14.05 11.20 3.51
C GLN A 11 14.11 9.68 3.69
N GLU A 12 13.09 9.06 4.31
CA GLU A 12 13.03 7.61 4.54
C GLU A 12 12.83 6.77 3.26
N ASN A 13 12.44 7.39 2.14
CA ASN A 13 12.15 6.72 0.87
C ASN A 13 13.20 7.00 -0.21
N ARG A 14 14.18 7.90 0.03
CA ARG A 14 15.21 8.27 -0.97
C ARG A 14 16.02 7.09 -1.50
N MET A 15 16.19 6.02 -0.71
CA MET A 15 16.91 4.82 -1.16
C MET A 15 16.21 4.08 -2.32
N TYR A 16 14.94 4.39 -2.58
CA TYR A 16 14.15 3.81 -3.67
C TYR A 16 14.17 4.65 -4.96
N ILE A 17 14.87 5.80 -4.98
CA ILE A 17 14.88 6.71 -6.13
C ILE A 17 15.32 6.04 -7.44
N LYS A 18 16.15 4.99 -7.36
CA LYS A 18 16.53 4.19 -8.53
C LYS A 18 15.36 3.53 -9.26
N TYR A 19 14.18 3.43 -8.61
CA TYR A 19 12.96 2.90 -9.18
C TYR A 19 12.01 3.99 -9.70
N GLU A 20 12.34 5.28 -9.54
CA GLU A 20 11.50 6.40 -9.99
C GLU A 20 11.24 6.35 -11.50
N SER A 21 12.25 5.97 -12.29
CA SER A 21 12.15 5.83 -13.75
C SER A 21 11.51 4.52 -14.23
N SER A 22 11.19 3.59 -13.32
CA SER A 22 10.53 2.34 -13.70
C SER A 22 9.09 2.61 -14.14
N TYR A 23 8.69 2.05 -15.28
CA TYR A 23 7.31 2.18 -15.80
C TYR A 23 6.25 1.57 -14.87
N LEU A 24 6.65 0.66 -13.96
CA LEU A 24 5.75 0.02 -12.99
C LEU A 24 5.47 0.92 -11.77
N THR A 25 6.42 1.76 -11.38
CA THR A 25 6.33 2.61 -10.19
C THR A 25 5.08 3.50 -10.18
N PRO A 26 4.82 4.34 -11.21
CA PRO A 26 3.61 5.16 -11.23
C PRO A 26 2.35 4.31 -11.32
N LYS A 27 2.35 3.20 -12.07
CA LYS A 27 1.19 2.31 -12.19
C LYS A 27 0.75 1.75 -10.84
N VAL A 28 1.71 1.20 -10.09
CA VAL A 28 1.47 0.64 -8.76
C VAL A 28 1.07 1.72 -7.77
N PHE A 29 1.76 2.86 -7.77
CA PHE A 29 1.45 3.96 -6.85
C PHE A 29 0.04 4.50 -7.04
N TYR A 30 -0.35 4.78 -8.29
CA TYR A 30 -1.68 5.30 -8.58
C TYR A 30 -2.78 4.27 -8.33
N PHE A 31 -2.55 3.00 -8.63
CA PHE A 31 -3.43 1.91 -8.22
C PHE A 31 -3.68 1.93 -6.70
N LEU A 32 -2.61 2.00 -5.88
CA LEU A 32 -2.75 2.07 -4.42
C LEU A 32 -3.50 3.32 -3.93
N CYS A 33 -3.47 4.42 -4.69
CA CYS A 33 -4.14 5.67 -4.35
C CYS A 33 -5.64 5.70 -4.73
N GLU A 34 -6.15 4.70 -5.46
CA GLU A 34 -7.57 4.64 -5.80
C GLU A 34 -8.43 4.49 -4.53
N PRO A 35 -9.56 5.20 -4.40
CA PRO A 35 -10.37 5.18 -3.18
C PRO A 35 -10.77 3.77 -2.70
N VAL A 36 -11.09 2.87 -3.65
CA VAL A 36 -11.45 1.48 -3.35
C VAL A 36 -10.27 0.71 -2.76
N ASN A 37 -9.05 0.92 -3.27
CA ASN A 37 -7.86 0.23 -2.81
C ASN A 37 -7.40 0.76 -1.45
N ILE A 38 -7.48 2.07 -1.22
CA ILE A 38 -7.24 2.65 0.10
C ILE A 38 -8.25 2.09 1.12
N TYR A 39 -9.54 2.03 0.77
CA TYR A 39 -10.58 1.45 1.61
C TYR A 39 -10.26 -0.01 1.96
N ASN A 40 -9.93 -0.85 0.98
CA ASN A 40 -9.60 -2.26 1.20
C ASN A 40 -8.37 -2.42 2.09
N MET A 41 -7.34 -1.58 1.93
CA MET A 41 -6.15 -1.59 2.78
C MET A 41 -6.47 -1.21 4.24
N ILE A 42 -7.33 -0.21 4.46
CA ILE A 42 -7.77 0.22 5.80
C ILE A 42 -8.63 -0.86 6.47
N GLU A 43 -9.61 -1.43 5.76
CA GLU A 43 -10.46 -2.49 6.32
C GLU A 43 -9.62 -3.73 6.72
N THR A 44 -8.64 -4.07 5.89
CA THR A 44 -7.68 -5.13 6.20
C THR A 44 -6.85 -4.81 7.44
N ALA A 45 -6.38 -3.56 7.59
CA ALA A 45 -5.67 -3.11 8.77
C ALA A 45 -6.53 -3.19 10.04
N LYS A 46 -7.81 -2.79 9.98
CA LYS A 46 -8.76 -2.91 11.11
C LYS A 46 -8.96 -4.34 11.58
N LEU A 47 -8.84 -5.31 10.67
CA LEU A 47 -8.86 -6.74 10.99
C LEU A 47 -7.55 -7.28 11.58
N ASN A 48 -6.61 -6.39 11.94
CA ASN A 48 -5.27 -6.74 12.43
C ASN A 48 -4.50 -7.65 11.44
N ARG A 49 -4.69 -7.41 10.14
CA ARG A 49 -3.97 -8.07 9.04
C ARG A 49 -3.08 -7.07 8.32
N PRO A 50 -2.04 -7.52 7.59
CA PRO A 50 -1.23 -6.61 6.80
C PRO A 50 -2.08 -5.87 5.75
N ALA A 51 -1.97 -4.54 5.71
CA ALA A 51 -2.82 -3.71 4.84
C ALA A 51 -2.75 -4.14 3.36
N LEU A 52 -1.56 -4.57 2.91
CA LEU A 52 -1.36 -5.04 1.55
C LEU A 52 -2.27 -6.23 1.18
N GLU A 53 -2.68 -7.11 2.13
CA GLU A 53 -3.60 -8.23 1.83
C GLU A 53 -4.93 -7.80 1.19
N GLY A 54 -5.35 -6.55 1.40
CA GLY A 54 -6.57 -5.99 0.81
C GLY A 54 -6.48 -5.73 -0.69
N VAL A 55 -5.29 -5.75 -1.28
CA VAL A 55 -5.04 -5.38 -2.69
C VAL A 55 -4.06 -6.33 -3.41
N ILE A 56 -3.62 -7.40 -2.74
CA ILE A 56 -2.65 -8.36 -3.32
C ILE A 56 -3.12 -8.98 -4.63
N PRO A 57 -4.35 -9.51 -4.75
CA PRO A 57 -4.79 -10.18 -5.98
C PRO A 57 -4.68 -9.29 -7.22
N GLU A 58 -4.94 -8.00 -7.07
CA GLU A 58 -4.89 -7.02 -8.15
C GLU A 58 -3.47 -6.50 -8.38
N ILE A 59 -2.71 -6.22 -7.31
CA ILE A 59 -1.35 -5.69 -7.46
C ILE A 59 -0.39 -6.72 -8.06
N GLU A 60 -0.60 -8.03 -7.82
CA GLU A 60 0.23 -9.08 -8.41
C GLU A 60 0.06 -9.16 -9.94
N LYS A 61 -1.06 -8.67 -10.49
CA LYS A 61 -1.30 -8.61 -11.95
C LYS A 61 -0.30 -7.71 -12.68
N PHE A 62 0.23 -6.69 -12.01
CA PHE A 62 1.29 -5.83 -12.60
C PHE A 62 2.61 -6.56 -12.82
N PHE A 63 2.77 -7.76 -12.24
CA PHE A 63 4.01 -8.52 -12.22
C PHE A 63 3.86 -9.91 -12.86
N GLU A 64 2.77 -10.18 -13.57
CA GLU A 64 2.54 -11.46 -14.26
C GLU A 64 3.68 -11.81 -15.23
N THR A 65 4.31 -10.79 -15.82
CA THR A 65 5.42 -10.95 -16.77
C THR A 65 6.79 -11.01 -16.10
N GLY A 66 6.89 -10.91 -14.77
CA GLY A 66 8.17 -10.96 -14.08
C GLY A 66 8.09 -10.61 -12.59
N MET A 67 8.83 -11.37 -11.78
CA MET A 67 8.86 -11.16 -10.33
C MET A 67 9.66 -9.89 -9.97
N PRO A 68 9.10 -8.96 -9.19
CA PRO A 68 9.81 -7.76 -8.76
C PRO A 68 10.91 -8.12 -7.76
N GLU A 69 12.04 -7.40 -7.85
CA GLU A 69 13.12 -7.46 -6.87
C GLU A 69 12.61 -7.19 -5.45
N ASP A 70 13.27 -7.78 -4.45
CA ASP A 70 12.90 -7.62 -3.03
C ASP A 70 12.82 -6.14 -2.60
N MET A 71 13.76 -5.33 -3.05
CA MET A 71 13.79 -3.88 -2.80
C MET A 71 12.58 -3.16 -3.41
N PHE A 72 12.10 -3.57 -4.59
CA PHE A 72 10.89 -3.01 -5.20
C PHE A 72 9.64 -3.38 -4.39
N LYS A 73 9.55 -4.64 -3.91
CA LYS A 73 8.45 -5.06 -3.03
C LYS A 73 8.44 -4.28 -1.71
N GLN A 74 9.61 -3.99 -1.14
CA GLN A 74 9.72 -3.15 0.05
C GLN A 74 9.28 -1.71 -0.23
N MET A 75 9.64 -1.14 -1.40
CA MET A 75 9.15 0.17 -1.84
C MET A 75 7.62 0.21 -1.87
N ILE A 76 6.96 -0.82 -2.39
CA ILE A 76 5.49 -0.92 -2.39
C ILE A 76 4.94 -0.90 -0.96
N GLY A 77 5.54 -1.65 -0.04
CA GLY A 77 5.16 -1.61 1.38
C GLY A 77 5.29 -0.20 1.98
N ARG A 78 6.29 0.57 1.56
CA ARG A 78 6.48 1.97 1.97
C ARG A 78 5.47 2.92 1.33
N MET A 79 5.09 2.70 0.08
CA MET A 79 4.00 3.43 -0.58
C MET A 79 2.69 3.21 0.18
N VAL A 80 2.38 1.96 0.56
CA VAL A 80 1.21 1.66 1.40
C VAL A 80 1.27 2.46 2.70
N LYS A 81 2.38 2.39 3.45
CA LYS A 81 2.58 3.16 4.70
C LYS A 81 2.36 4.66 4.49
N PHE A 82 2.93 5.22 3.42
CA PHE A 82 2.82 6.63 3.08
C PHE A 82 1.36 7.05 2.84
N ILE A 83 0.61 6.24 2.09
CA ILE A 83 -0.79 6.52 1.73
C ILE A 83 -1.70 6.37 2.95
N ILE A 84 -1.71 5.21 3.61
CA ILE A 84 -2.74 4.90 4.63
C ILE A 84 -2.52 5.64 5.95
N ARG A 85 -1.34 6.21 6.18
CA ARG A 85 -1.06 7.05 7.36
C ARG A 85 -2.01 8.22 7.48
N ASP A 86 -2.34 8.88 6.37
CA ASP A 86 -3.25 10.03 6.40
C ASP A 86 -4.69 9.63 6.76
N PHE A 87 -5.02 8.34 6.69
CA PHE A 87 -6.32 7.79 7.05
C PHE A 87 -6.32 7.15 8.45
N GLY A 88 -5.30 7.45 9.27
CA GLY A 88 -5.25 7.01 10.66
C GLY A 88 -4.66 5.61 10.86
N CYS A 89 -4.01 5.02 9.85
CA CYS A 89 -3.30 3.75 9.99
C CYS A 89 -1.83 3.96 10.38
N PHE A 90 -1.41 3.44 11.54
CA PHE A 90 -0.04 3.56 12.05
C PHE A 90 0.66 2.22 12.13
N PRO A 91 1.91 2.11 11.67
CA PRO A 91 2.61 0.82 11.60
C PRO A 91 2.80 0.21 12.98
N LEU A 92 2.65 -1.11 13.06
CA LEU A 92 3.04 -1.92 14.22
C LEU A 92 4.41 -2.55 13.96
N ASP A 93 5.19 -2.79 15.00
CA ASP A 93 6.57 -3.33 14.88
C ASP A 93 6.64 -4.77 14.34
N LYS A 94 5.49 -5.43 14.13
CA LYS A 94 5.42 -6.83 13.71
C LYS A 94 5.08 -6.95 12.21
N ILE A 95 5.95 -7.64 11.49
CA ILE A 95 5.76 -8.04 10.08
C ILE A 95 5.39 -9.53 10.05
N PRO A 96 4.11 -9.91 10.07
CA PRO A 96 3.71 -11.30 9.92
C PRO A 96 3.89 -11.81 8.48
N THR A 97 3.92 -13.13 8.35
CA THR A 97 3.65 -13.81 7.09
C THR A 97 2.20 -13.57 6.68
N LEU A 98 1.97 -13.34 5.39
CA LEU A 98 0.63 -13.15 4.84
C LEU A 98 -0.11 -14.50 4.85
N LYS A 99 -1.39 -14.49 5.23
CA LYS A 99 -2.14 -15.76 5.41
C LYS A 99 -2.62 -16.37 4.09
N ARG A 100 -2.75 -15.56 3.04
CA ARG A 100 -3.18 -16.00 1.70
C ARG A 100 -1.99 -16.60 0.94
N LYS A 101 -2.26 -17.59 0.08
CA LYS A 101 -1.30 -18.06 -0.92
C LYS A 101 -1.10 -16.93 -1.93
N ASN A 102 -0.01 -16.19 -1.76
CA ASN A 102 0.41 -15.12 -2.63
C ASN A 102 1.72 -15.53 -3.29
N HIS A 103 1.91 -15.19 -4.56
CA HIS A 103 3.08 -15.63 -5.31
C HIS A 103 4.29 -14.73 -5.09
N ILE A 104 4.05 -13.42 -4.90
CA ILE A 104 5.09 -12.40 -4.92
C ILE A 104 5.32 -11.83 -3.51
N PHE A 105 4.23 -11.48 -2.81
CA PHE A 105 4.29 -10.90 -1.48
C PHE A 105 4.12 -11.98 -0.41
N LYS A 106 5.18 -12.27 0.35
CA LYS A 106 5.17 -13.29 1.41
C LYS A 106 4.88 -12.72 2.80
N SER A 107 5.16 -11.44 3.01
CA SER A 107 4.98 -10.74 4.27
C SER A 107 4.51 -9.30 4.05
N GLY A 108 3.97 -8.66 5.08
CA GLY A 108 3.53 -7.28 5.01
C GLY A 108 3.37 -6.66 6.40
N LEU A 109 3.45 -5.33 6.47
CA LEU A 109 3.33 -4.60 7.73
C LEU A 109 1.88 -4.56 8.23
N LYS A 110 1.67 -4.76 9.53
CA LYS A 110 0.39 -4.53 10.20
C LYS A 110 0.28 -3.09 10.67
N TYR A 111 -0.96 -2.64 10.87
CA TYR A 111 -1.24 -1.29 11.32
C TYR A 111 -2.29 -1.30 12.43
N SER A 112 -2.17 -0.37 13.39
CA SER A 112 -3.30 0.05 14.22
C SER A 112 -4.11 1.10 13.46
N TYR A 113 -5.40 1.18 13.74
CA TYR A 113 -6.30 2.19 13.18
C TYR A 113 -6.80 3.11 14.28
N ASP A 114 -6.64 4.41 14.08
CA ASP A 114 -7.12 5.46 14.97
C ASP A 114 -7.72 6.60 14.14
N GLU A 115 -9.05 6.64 14.08
CA GLU A 115 -9.78 7.66 13.30
C GLU A 115 -9.52 9.08 13.83
N SER A 116 -9.25 9.25 15.12
CA SER A 116 -9.01 10.59 15.70
C SER A 116 -7.74 11.24 15.15
N ARG A 117 -6.83 10.43 14.59
CA ARG A 117 -5.56 10.86 13.99
C ARG A 117 -5.60 10.88 12.46
N ALA A 118 -6.74 10.56 11.86
CA ALA A 118 -6.91 10.63 10.41
C ALA A 118 -7.05 12.09 9.95
N ILE A 119 -6.26 12.49 8.95
CA ILE A 119 -6.33 13.81 8.30
C ILE A 119 -7.12 13.77 6.99
N LYS A 120 -7.35 12.57 6.44
CA LYS A 120 -8.18 12.31 5.26
C LYS A 120 -9.28 11.31 5.59
N LYS A 121 -10.42 11.42 4.89
CA LYS A 121 -11.55 10.49 4.96
C LYS A 121 -11.94 10.03 3.56
N ILE A 122 -12.32 8.75 3.42
CA ILE A 122 -12.84 8.21 2.17
C ILE A 122 -14.35 8.47 2.14
N LYS A 123 -14.83 9.17 1.11
CA LYS A 123 -16.27 9.24 0.81
C LYS A 123 -16.61 8.09 -0.12
N VAL A 124 -17.14 6.99 0.42
CA VAL A 124 -17.66 5.89 -0.41
C VAL A 124 -19.03 6.32 -0.94
N LYS A 125 -19.19 6.36 -2.27
CA LYS A 125 -20.51 6.45 -2.89
C LYS A 125 -21.00 5.03 -3.10
N TYR A 126 -22.07 4.64 -2.41
CA TYR A 126 -22.78 3.40 -2.70
C TYR A 126 -23.77 3.69 -3.83
N GLU A 127 -23.54 3.13 -5.02
CA GLU A 127 -24.60 3.01 -6.04
C GLU A 127 -25.30 1.67 -5.79
N ILE A 128 -26.59 1.73 -5.49
CA ILE A 128 -27.46 0.55 -5.47
C ILE A 128 -27.80 0.28 -6.93
N ILE A 129 -27.32 -0.84 -7.47
CA ILE A 129 -27.71 -1.37 -8.78
C ILE A 129 -29.01 -2.15 -8.61
#